data_AF-A0A535AC23-F1
#
_entry.id   AF-A0A535AC23-F1
#
_cell.length_a   1.000
_cell.length_b   1.000
_cell.length_c   1.000
_cell.angle_alpha   90.00
_cell.angle_beta   90.00
_cell.angle_gamma   90.00
#
_symmetry.space_group_name_H-M   'P 1'
#
loop_
_entity.id
_entity.type
_entity.pdbx_description
1 polymer ?
#
loop_
_entity_poly.entity_id
_entity_poly.type
_entity_poly.pdbx_seq_one_letter_code
_entity_poly.pdbx_strand_id
1 'polypeptide(L)'
;MRLVVGVAVLLPVLGGVGHAQVTTAFRARAARQISADPFAGLAGAEADTEVEPDVAVDPNDPDVVVAVFQQGRFDQSGGCVAPGFATSRDGGLTWIAGSLPGLTVAASGPFDRASDPAVAIGADGAVYAQTLPFDVQDCRSAIAVERSDDHGLTFNAPVLVQDDSSCSVFNGVTASVATAHAVWCLPARPRLGAPGALHQVALSTTFTR
;
A
#
# COMPACT_ATOMS: atom_id res chain seq x y z
N MET A 1 -64.66 -5.89 -62.59
CA MET A 1 -63.59 -5.02 -62.03
C MET A 1 -62.85 -5.87 -60.99
N ARG A 2 -61.66 -6.37 -61.32
CA ARG A 2 -60.92 -7.38 -60.54
C ARG A 2 -59.97 -6.68 -59.56
N LEU A 3 -60.03 -7.05 -58.27
CA LEU A 3 -59.11 -6.58 -57.23
C LEU A 3 -57.68 -7.07 -57.51
N VAL A 4 -56.70 -6.17 -57.40
CA VAL A 4 -55.26 -6.50 -57.34
C VAL A 4 -54.80 -6.29 -55.91
N VAL A 5 -54.32 -7.36 -55.27
CA VAL A 5 -53.67 -7.31 -53.94
C VAL A 5 -52.17 -7.16 -54.18
N GLY A 6 -51.60 -6.02 -53.80
CA GLY A 6 -50.16 -5.78 -53.84
C GLY A 6 -49.50 -6.27 -52.55
N VAL A 7 -48.55 -7.20 -52.66
CA VAL A 7 -47.69 -7.62 -51.53
C VAL A 7 -46.49 -6.68 -51.49
N ALA A 8 -46.36 -5.91 -50.40
CA ALA A 8 -45.17 -5.13 -50.11
C ALA A 8 -44.11 -6.03 -49.47
N VAL A 9 -42.94 -6.17 -50.09
CA VAL A 9 -41.77 -6.83 -49.50
C VAL A 9 -40.94 -5.77 -48.78
N LEU A 10 -40.89 -5.85 -47.45
CA LEU A 10 -39.97 -5.06 -46.63
C LEU A 10 -38.61 -5.77 -46.61
N LEU A 11 -37.56 -5.11 -47.12
CA LEU A 11 -36.17 -5.55 -46.96
C LEU A 11 -35.60 -4.90 -45.68
N PRO A 12 -35.11 -5.65 -44.68
CA PRO A 12 -34.41 -5.06 -43.55
C PRO A 12 -33.00 -4.63 -43.96
N VAL A 13 -32.71 -3.33 -43.83
CA VAL A 13 -31.34 -2.82 -43.90
C VAL A 13 -30.68 -3.09 -42.54
N LEU A 14 -29.85 -4.13 -42.47
CA LEU A 14 -29.01 -4.40 -41.31
C LEU A 14 -27.81 -3.44 -41.31
N GLY A 15 -27.98 -2.26 -40.70
CA GLY A 15 -26.88 -1.37 -40.36
C GLY A 15 -26.15 -1.87 -39.12
N GLY A 16 -25.18 -2.76 -39.29
CA GLY A 16 -24.30 -3.18 -38.21
C GLY A 16 -23.22 -2.14 -37.94
N VAL A 17 -23.34 -1.40 -36.82
CA VAL A 17 -22.21 -0.64 -36.25
C VAL A 17 -21.19 -1.65 -35.71
N GLY A 18 -20.13 -1.88 -36.50
CA GLY A 18 -18.97 -2.65 -36.05
C GLY A 18 -18.22 -1.87 -34.98
N HIS A 19 -18.41 -2.23 -33.71
CA HIS A 19 -17.53 -1.80 -32.64
C HIS A 19 -16.21 -2.56 -32.79
N ALA A 20 -15.19 -1.91 -33.38
CA ALA A 20 -13.85 -2.46 -33.38
C ALA A 20 -13.37 -2.55 -31.93
N GLN A 21 -13.28 -3.77 -31.41
CA GLN A 21 -12.65 -4.05 -30.13
C GLN A 21 -11.15 -3.81 -30.29
N VAL A 22 -10.63 -2.72 -29.74
CA VAL A 22 -9.17 -2.51 -29.62
C VAL A 22 -8.69 -3.40 -28.50
N THR A 23 -8.28 -4.62 -28.83
CA THR A 23 -7.60 -5.51 -27.89
C THR A 23 -6.11 -5.20 -27.92
N THR A 24 -5.67 -4.16 -27.19
CA THR A 24 -4.25 -4.01 -26.90
C THR A 24 -3.86 -5.14 -25.95
N ALA A 25 -3.15 -6.16 -26.45
CA ALA A 25 -2.69 -7.25 -25.61
C ALA A 25 -1.66 -6.70 -24.61
N PHE A 26 -2.00 -6.71 -23.31
CA PHE A 26 -1.06 -6.43 -22.23
C PHE A 26 0.03 -7.51 -22.24
N ARG A 27 1.29 -7.11 -22.43
CA ARG A 27 2.44 -8.01 -22.30
C ARG A 27 3.20 -7.63 -21.04
N ALA A 28 3.14 -8.48 -20.04
CA ALA A 28 4.09 -8.43 -18.94
C ALA A 28 5.49 -8.76 -19.48
N ARG A 29 6.50 -7.99 -19.08
CA ARG A 29 7.90 -8.43 -19.18
C ARG A 29 8.11 -9.58 -18.18
N ALA A 30 9.20 -10.33 -18.33
CA ALA A 30 9.53 -11.39 -17.38
C ALA A 30 9.54 -10.82 -15.95
N ALA A 31 8.84 -11.49 -15.03
CA ALA A 31 8.89 -11.14 -13.61
C ALA A 31 10.32 -11.32 -13.10
N ARG A 32 10.80 -10.34 -12.34
CA ARG A 32 12.13 -10.34 -11.72
C ARG A 32 11.97 -10.07 -10.24
N GLN A 33 12.69 -10.83 -9.43
CA GLN A 33 12.83 -10.58 -8.01
C GLN A 33 13.59 -9.26 -7.77
N ILE A 34 13.03 -8.39 -6.92
CA ILE A 34 13.57 -7.05 -6.62
C ILE A 34 14.21 -6.96 -5.23
N SER A 35 13.85 -7.89 -4.34
CA SER A 35 14.28 -8.01 -2.94
C SER A 35 14.23 -9.48 -2.50
N ALA A 36 14.86 -9.78 -1.37
CA ALA A 36 14.80 -11.09 -0.73
C ALA A 36 14.74 -10.88 0.78
N ASP A 37 13.94 -11.70 1.46
CA ASP A 37 13.74 -11.62 2.91
C ASP A 37 15.06 -11.95 3.64
N PRO A 38 15.68 -10.98 4.35
CA PRO A 38 16.94 -11.20 5.06
C PRO A 38 16.75 -11.97 6.36
N PHE A 39 15.51 -12.26 6.77
CA PHE A 39 15.15 -12.93 8.03
C PHE A 39 14.75 -14.39 7.85
N ALA A 40 15.01 -14.98 6.68
CA ALA A 40 14.72 -16.37 6.40
C ALA A 40 15.27 -17.31 7.49
N GLY A 41 14.38 -18.05 8.15
CA GLY A 41 14.70 -18.98 9.23
C GLY A 41 14.60 -18.41 10.64
N LEU A 42 14.14 -17.17 10.81
CA LEU A 42 13.78 -16.64 12.14
C LEU A 42 12.59 -17.44 12.72
N ALA A 43 12.72 -17.85 13.99
CA ALA A 43 11.72 -18.70 14.63
C ALA A 43 10.35 -17.99 14.74
N GLY A 44 9.31 -18.64 14.23
CA GLY A 44 7.95 -18.10 14.20
C GLY A 44 7.65 -17.20 12.99
N ALA A 45 8.66 -16.87 12.18
CA ALA A 45 8.45 -16.24 10.87
C ALA A 45 8.34 -17.30 9.78
N GLU A 46 7.46 -17.05 8.82
CA GLU A 46 7.37 -17.78 7.56
C GLU A 46 8.70 -17.61 6.79
N ALA A 47 9.20 -18.71 6.22
CA ALA A 47 10.48 -18.69 5.54
C ALA A 47 10.40 -17.97 4.20
N ASP A 48 11.33 -17.03 3.97
CA ASP A 48 11.50 -16.31 2.70
C ASP A 48 10.23 -15.56 2.28
N THR A 49 9.74 -14.69 3.17
CA THR A 49 8.45 -14.02 2.98
C THR A 49 8.54 -12.52 2.90
N GLU A 50 8.00 -11.99 1.80
CA GLU A 50 7.70 -10.57 1.63
C GLU A 50 6.24 -10.41 1.21
N VAL A 51 5.43 -9.67 1.98
CA VAL A 51 3.98 -9.55 1.76
C VAL A 51 3.49 -8.11 1.89
N GLU A 52 2.22 -7.89 1.55
CA GLU A 52 1.54 -6.59 1.61
C GLU A 52 2.32 -5.48 0.88
N PRO A 53 2.75 -5.70 -0.38
CA PRO A 53 3.53 -4.70 -1.09
C PRO A 53 2.67 -3.49 -1.47
N ASP A 54 3.28 -2.31 -1.36
CA ASP A 54 2.77 -1.07 -1.94
C ASP A 54 3.86 -0.40 -2.78
N VAL A 55 3.48 0.39 -3.78
CA VAL A 55 4.42 0.99 -4.74
C VAL A 55 4.01 2.41 -5.15
N ALA A 56 4.99 3.31 -5.21
CA ALA A 56 4.85 4.65 -5.71
C ALA A 56 5.89 4.95 -6.80
N VAL A 57 5.50 5.79 -7.76
CA VAL A 57 6.36 6.34 -8.82
C VAL A 57 6.45 7.83 -8.60
N ASP A 58 7.65 8.41 -8.68
CA ASP A 58 7.83 9.84 -8.48
C ASP A 58 7.07 10.60 -9.59
N PRO A 59 6.16 11.52 -9.24
CA PRO A 59 5.37 12.24 -10.22
C PRO A 59 6.20 13.19 -11.12
N ASN A 60 7.42 13.53 -10.71
CA ASN A 60 8.34 14.39 -11.46
C ASN A 60 9.40 13.60 -12.22
N ASP A 61 9.67 12.34 -11.83
CA ASP A 61 10.67 11.48 -12.44
C ASP A 61 10.21 10.00 -12.47
N PRO A 62 9.63 9.51 -13.58
CA PRO A 62 9.12 8.14 -13.65
C PRO A 62 10.22 7.07 -13.57
N ASP A 63 11.50 7.43 -13.61
CA ASP A 63 12.59 6.48 -13.40
C ASP A 63 12.75 6.13 -11.91
N VAL A 64 12.26 6.98 -11.00
CA VAL A 64 12.22 6.72 -9.55
C VAL A 64 10.95 5.95 -9.19
N VAL A 65 11.14 4.69 -8.79
CA VAL A 65 10.06 3.81 -8.31
C VAL A 65 10.45 3.27 -6.94
N VAL A 66 9.56 3.39 -5.97
CA VAL A 66 9.79 2.88 -4.61
C VAL A 66 8.68 1.92 -4.25
N ALA A 67 9.05 0.73 -3.80
CA ALA A 67 8.16 -0.25 -3.21
C ALA A 67 8.48 -0.41 -1.71
N VAL A 68 7.46 -0.71 -0.92
CA VAL A 68 7.57 -1.10 0.49
C VAL A 68 6.78 -2.39 0.71
N PHE A 69 7.18 -3.18 1.70
CA PHE A 69 6.60 -4.50 1.95
C PHE A 69 6.97 -4.98 3.36
N GLN A 70 6.30 -6.02 3.84
CA GLN A 70 6.73 -6.75 5.03
C GLN A 70 7.93 -7.66 4.71
N GLN A 71 8.83 -7.90 5.66
CA GLN A 71 9.88 -8.94 5.55
C GLN A 71 9.86 -9.87 6.77
N GLY A 72 9.81 -11.18 6.54
CA GLY A 72 9.72 -12.19 7.59
C GLY A 72 8.37 -12.13 8.30
N ARG A 73 7.28 -12.47 7.62
CA ARG A 73 5.94 -12.44 8.21
C ARG A 73 5.80 -13.50 9.29
N PHE A 74 5.25 -13.15 10.45
CA PHE A 74 4.97 -14.12 11.50
C PHE A 74 3.72 -14.97 11.17
N ASP A 75 3.87 -16.29 11.32
CA ASP A 75 2.95 -17.32 10.84
C ASP A 75 1.55 -17.31 11.49
N GLN A 76 1.47 -16.94 12.77
CA GLN A 76 0.25 -17.14 13.59
C GLN A 76 -0.38 -15.83 14.06
N SER A 77 0.39 -14.76 14.20
CA SER A 77 -0.10 -13.49 14.74
C SER A 77 0.07 -12.30 13.78
N GLY A 78 0.51 -12.56 12.55
CA GLY A 78 0.71 -11.52 11.54
C GLY A 78 1.79 -10.51 11.93
N GLY A 79 1.88 -9.46 11.12
CA GLY A 79 3.00 -8.53 11.12
C GLY A 79 4.31 -9.20 10.70
N CYS A 80 5.36 -8.41 10.64
CA CYS A 80 6.67 -8.82 10.14
C CYS A 80 7.80 -8.53 11.14
N VAL A 81 8.94 -9.16 10.89
CA VAL A 81 10.20 -8.92 11.62
C VAL A 81 10.65 -7.49 11.42
N ALA A 82 10.66 -7.01 10.18
CA ALA A 82 10.85 -5.60 9.86
C ALA A 82 10.16 -5.25 8.53
N PRO A 83 9.63 -4.04 8.38
CA PRO A 83 9.25 -3.52 7.08
C PRO A 83 10.47 -3.34 6.19
N GLY A 84 10.32 -3.63 4.90
CA GLY A 84 11.32 -3.49 3.86
C GLY A 84 10.98 -2.41 2.85
N PHE A 85 11.99 -2.01 2.09
CA PHE A 85 11.84 -1.16 0.92
C PHE A 85 12.68 -1.69 -0.25
N ALA A 86 12.29 -1.33 -1.46
CA ALA A 86 13.09 -1.48 -2.67
C ALA A 86 12.90 -0.27 -3.57
N THR A 87 14.02 0.31 -4.03
CA THR A 87 14.03 1.53 -4.84
C THR A 87 14.74 1.28 -6.16
N SER A 88 14.11 1.71 -7.25
CA SER A 88 14.68 1.79 -8.59
C SER A 88 14.87 3.24 -8.99
N ARG A 89 15.93 3.50 -9.78
CA ARG A 89 16.25 4.81 -10.38
C ARG A 89 16.44 4.72 -11.89
N ASP A 90 15.89 3.67 -12.50
CA ASP A 90 15.97 3.37 -13.92
C ASP A 90 14.66 2.75 -14.43
N GLY A 91 13.53 3.17 -13.87
CA GLY A 91 12.20 2.78 -14.33
C GLY A 91 11.84 1.32 -14.02
N GLY A 92 12.42 0.77 -12.95
CA GLY A 92 12.20 -0.61 -12.49
C GLY A 92 13.15 -1.64 -13.10
N LEU A 93 14.22 -1.22 -13.78
CA LEU A 93 15.19 -2.14 -14.41
C LEU A 93 16.18 -2.70 -13.39
N THR A 94 16.61 -1.92 -12.40
CA THR A 94 17.45 -2.36 -11.27
C THR A 94 16.91 -1.79 -9.95
N TRP A 95 17.22 -2.48 -8.85
CA TRP A 95 16.64 -2.21 -7.53
C TRP A 95 17.72 -2.28 -6.45
N ILE A 96 17.63 -1.36 -5.49
CA ILE A 96 18.38 -1.37 -4.23
C ILE A 96 17.34 -1.59 -3.13
N ALA A 97 17.53 -2.61 -2.29
CA ALA A 97 16.58 -3.00 -1.26
C ALA A 97 17.23 -3.06 0.13
N GLY A 98 16.40 -2.93 1.16
CA GLY A 98 16.81 -3.01 2.56
C GLY A 98 15.61 -3.02 3.51
N SER A 99 15.87 -2.97 4.81
CA SER A 99 14.85 -2.83 5.85
C SER A 99 14.74 -1.39 6.32
N LEU A 100 13.53 -0.95 6.66
CA LEU A 100 13.25 0.35 7.26
C LEU A 100 13.83 0.40 8.70
N PRO A 101 14.61 1.44 9.06
CA PRO A 101 15.34 1.50 10.32
C PRO A 101 14.51 1.96 11.53
N GLY A 102 14.86 1.47 12.72
CA GLY A 102 14.45 2.08 13.99
C GLY A 102 13.00 1.85 14.41
N LEU A 103 12.23 1.04 13.68
CA LEU A 103 10.83 0.75 14.00
C LEU A 103 10.64 -0.49 14.87
N THR A 104 11.07 -1.66 14.38
CA THR A 104 10.94 -2.93 15.11
C THR A 104 12.22 -3.29 15.86
N VAL A 105 12.16 -4.21 16.84
CA VAL A 105 13.34 -4.68 17.58
C VAL A 105 14.45 -5.17 16.63
N ALA A 106 14.10 -5.87 15.55
CA ALA A 106 15.06 -6.34 14.55
C ALA A 106 15.75 -5.19 13.81
N ALA A 107 15.10 -4.04 13.70
CA ALA A 107 15.61 -2.81 13.12
C ALA A 107 16.10 -1.80 14.18
N SER A 108 16.40 -2.24 15.41
CA SER A 108 16.82 -1.36 16.53
C SER A 108 15.77 -0.35 17.01
N GLY A 109 14.48 -0.67 16.82
CA GLY A 109 13.33 0.08 17.29
C GLY A 109 12.63 -0.54 18.51
N PRO A 110 11.60 0.13 19.04
CA PRO A 110 10.95 -0.28 20.28
C PRO A 110 9.81 -1.27 20.10
N PHE A 111 9.30 -1.49 18.88
CA PHE A 111 8.12 -2.32 18.66
C PHE A 111 8.47 -3.77 18.34
N ASP A 112 7.64 -4.70 18.80
CA ASP A 112 7.86 -6.13 18.49
C ASP A 112 7.77 -6.41 16.98
N ARG A 113 6.76 -5.82 16.32
CA ARG A 113 6.40 -6.10 14.91
C ARG A 113 5.85 -4.87 14.22
N ALA A 114 5.71 -4.96 12.89
CA ALA A 114 4.98 -3.98 12.10
C ALA A 114 4.17 -4.63 10.97
N SER A 115 3.15 -3.95 10.47
CA SER A 115 2.29 -4.39 9.36
C SER A 115 1.94 -3.23 8.43
N ASP A 116 1.23 -3.56 7.35
CA ASP A 116 0.51 -2.64 6.46
C ASP A 116 1.39 -1.47 5.97
N PRO A 117 2.54 -1.79 5.32
CA PRO A 117 3.39 -0.75 4.77
C PRO A 117 2.71 -0.07 3.59
N ALA A 118 2.78 1.25 3.54
CA ALA A 118 2.31 2.07 2.42
C ALA A 118 3.35 3.13 2.07
N VAL A 119 3.44 3.51 0.80
CA VAL A 119 4.43 4.47 0.32
C VAL A 119 3.81 5.56 -0.54
N ALA A 120 4.26 6.79 -0.30
CA ALA A 120 3.91 7.94 -1.14
C ALA A 120 5.16 8.75 -1.46
N ILE A 121 5.16 9.37 -2.65
CA ILE A 121 6.20 10.30 -3.07
C ILE A 121 5.59 11.70 -3.15
N GLY A 122 6.17 12.63 -2.40
CA GLY A 122 5.77 14.03 -2.39
C GLY A 122 6.13 14.72 -3.69
N ALA A 123 5.51 15.87 -3.96
CA ALA A 123 5.85 16.69 -5.12
C ALA A 123 7.29 17.26 -5.06
N ASP A 124 7.92 17.22 -3.89
CA ASP A 124 9.33 17.55 -3.64
C ASP A 124 10.29 16.37 -3.88
N GLY A 125 9.79 15.20 -4.29
CA GLY A 125 10.57 13.98 -4.49
C GLY A 125 10.89 13.22 -3.19
N ALA A 126 10.44 13.72 -2.04
CA ALA A 126 10.61 13.03 -0.77
C ALA A 126 9.70 11.80 -0.71
N VAL A 127 10.23 10.69 -0.20
CA VAL A 127 9.50 9.44 -0.05
C VAL A 127 9.05 9.29 1.39
N TYR A 128 7.80 8.88 1.60
CA TYR A 128 7.24 8.64 2.91
C TYR A 128 6.78 7.19 2.95
N ALA A 129 7.43 6.39 3.79
CA ALA A 129 7.02 5.03 4.11
C ALA A 129 6.24 5.06 5.43
N GLN A 130 4.97 4.69 5.38
CA GLN A 130 4.13 4.54 6.55
C GLN A 130 4.04 3.06 6.91
N THR A 131 4.00 2.77 8.22
CA THR A 131 3.85 1.41 8.76
C THR A 131 2.93 1.42 9.99
N LEU A 132 2.38 0.25 10.35
CA LEU A 132 1.62 0.01 11.58
C LEU A 132 2.44 -0.84 12.54
N PRO A 133 3.32 -0.24 13.35
CA PRO A 133 4.02 -0.97 14.40
C PRO A 133 3.10 -1.33 15.57
N PHE A 134 3.36 -2.48 16.20
CA PHE A 134 2.62 -2.95 17.37
C PHE A 134 3.45 -3.91 18.23
N ASP A 135 3.06 -4.00 19.50
CA ASP A 135 3.61 -4.94 20.47
C ASP A 135 2.68 -6.16 20.59
N VAL A 136 3.25 -7.35 20.80
CA VAL A 136 2.49 -8.61 20.76
C VAL A 136 1.89 -8.93 22.14
N GLN A 137 2.57 -8.50 23.21
CA GLN A 137 2.20 -8.85 24.59
C GLN A 137 1.30 -7.81 25.27
N ASP A 138 1.27 -6.59 24.74
CA ASP A 138 0.37 -5.54 25.19
C ASP A 138 -0.38 -4.95 23.99
N CYS A 139 -1.24 -3.97 24.24
CA CYS A 139 -2.10 -3.40 23.21
C CYS A 139 -1.50 -2.12 22.60
N ARG A 140 -0.18 -1.96 22.65
CA ARG A 140 0.47 -0.82 22.04
C ARG A 140 0.48 -0.97 20.53
N SER A 141 -0.02 0.06 19.83
CA SER A 141 0.08 0.17 18.39
C SER A 141 0.23 1.63 18.01
N ALA A 142 0.86 1.87 16.86
CA ALA A 142 1.13 3.22 16.39
C ALA A 142 0.92 3.34 14.89
N ILE A 143 0.92 4.59 14.43
CA ILE A 143 1.11 4.93 13.02
C ILE A 143 2.46 5.60 12.93
N ALA A 144 3.40 4.97 12.23
CA ALA A 144 4.75 5.49 12.06
C ALA A 144 4.97 5.92 10.61
N VAL A 145 5.76 6.98 10.43
CA VAL A 145 6.20 7.45 9.13
C VAL A 145 7.71 7.65 9.14
N GLU A 146 8.37 7.05 8.16
CA GLU A 146 9.77 7.25 7.85
C GLU A 146 9.87 8.01 6.52
N ARG A 147 10.76 8.99 6.48
CA ARG A 147 10.98 9.87 5.34
C ARG A 147 12.36 9.60 4.75
N SER A 148 12.40 9.57 3.42
CA SER A 148 13.63 9.65 2.64
C SER A 148 13.68 10.99 1.91
N ASP A 149 14.84 11.65 1.99
CA ASP A 149 15.17 12.87 1.24
C ASP A 149 16.09 12.57 0.03
N ASP A 150 16.35 11.30 -0.25
CA ASP A 150 17.20 10.83 -1.35
C ASP A 150 16.48 9.80 -2.23
N HIS A 151 15.21 10.05 -2.52
CA HIS A 151 14.38 9.24 -3.41
C HIS A 151 14.30 7.76 -3.00
N GLY A 152 14.23 7.47 -1.70
CA GLY A 152 14.02 6.14 -1.16
C GLY A 152 15.28 5.29 -1.05
N LEU A 153 16.49 5.88 -1.11
CA LEU A 153 17.72 5.11 -0.88
C LEU A 153 18.05 4.95 0.60
N THR A 154 17.77 5.98 1.40
CA THR A 154 17.92 5.98 2.84
C THR A 154 16.70 6.58 3.51
N PHE A 155 16.34 6.06 4.67
CA PHE A 155 15.21 6.52 5.48
C PHE A 155 15.72 7.03 6.83
N ASN A 156 15.09 8.09 7.33
CA ASN A 156 15.35 8.63 8.65
C ASN A 156 14.71 7.76 9.75
N ALA A 157 14.92 8.14 11.01
CA ALA A 157 14.23 7.48 12.13
C ALA A 157 12.70 7.71 12.05
N PRO A 158 11.88 6.74 12.48
CA PRO A 158 10.43 6.83 12.39
C PRO A 158 9.88 7.94 13.27
N VAL A 159 8.91 8.66 12.74
CA VAL A 159 8.07 9.61 13.47
C VAL A 159 6.73 8.94 13.75
N LEU A 160 6.37 8.83 15.03
CA LEU A 160 5.06 8.33 15.44
C LEU A 160 4.03 9.47 15.31
N VAL A 161 3.10 9.29 14.39
CA VAL A 161 1.96 10.21 14.18
C VAL A 161 0.86 9.95 15.20
N GLN A 162 0.77 8.70 15.65
CA GLN A 162 -0.16 8.20 16.65
C GLN A 162 0.58 7.12 17.45
N ASP A 163 0.38 7.08 18.77
CA ASP A 163 0.90 6.03 19.67
C ASP A 163 -0.16 5.74 20.73
N ASP A 164 -0.83 4.60 20.60
CA ASP A 164 -1.93 4.16 21.43
C ASP A 164 -1.52 2.95 22.26
N SER A 165 -2.02 2.85 23.50
CA SER A 165 -1.78 1.72 24.42
C SER A 165 -3.06 0.97 24.79
N SER A 166 -4.13 1.13 24.01
CA SER A 166 -5.46 0.59 24.31
C SER A 166 -5.86 -0.53 23.36
N CYS A 167 -6.31 -1.65 23.91
CA CYS A 167 -6.86 -2.79 23.15
C CYS A 167 -8.17 -2.47 22.41
N SER A 168 -8.74 -1.29 22.65
CA SER A 168 -9.95 -0.83 21.98
C SER A 168 -9.67 0.00 20.73
N VAL A 169 -8.40 0.27 20.43
CA VAL A 169 -7.95 1.03 19.28
C VAL A 169 -7.42 0.11 18.20
N PHE A 170 -7.92 0.29 16.99
CA PHE A 170 -7.37 -0.31 15.77
C PHE A 170 -6.91 0.82 14.88
N ASN A 171 -5.62 0.88 14.60
CA ASN A 171 -5.04 1.77 13.59
C ASN A 171 -5.09 1.03 12.25
N GLY A 172 -5.65 1.67 11.22
CA GLY A 172 -5.68 1.16 9.84
C GLY A 172 -5.37 2.30 8.90
N VAL A 173 -4.74 2.05 7.74
CA VAL A 173 -4.04 3.09 6.97
C VAL A 173 -4.16 2.95 5.46
N THR A 174 -4.10 4.09 4.76
CA THR A 174 -3.85 4.18 3.31
C THR A 174 -3.11 5.49 3.01
N ALA A 175 -2.20 5.47 2.02
CA ALA A 175 -1.44 6.64 1.56
C ALA A 175 -1.83 7.02 0.12
N SER A 176 -1.85 8.31 -0.22
CA SER A 176 -2.08 8.78 -1.60
C SER A 176 -1.12 9.88 -2.03
N VAL A 177 -0.85 9.94 -3.34
CA VAL A 177 -0.02 10.96 -4.00
C VAL A 177 -0.72 12.33 -4.10
N ALA A 178 0.11 13.39 -4.20
CA ALA A 178 -0.14 14.84 -4.37
C ALA A 178 0.04 15.73 -3.12
N THR A 179 0.15 15.13 -1.95
CA THR A 179 0.70 15.65 -0.69
C THR A 179 0.73 14.39 0.17
N ALA A 180 1.76 14.08 0.96
CA ALA A 180 1.73 12.82 1.71
C ALA A 180 0.54 12.86 2.68
N HIS A 181 -0.57 12.22 2.27
CA HIS A 181 -1.83 12.15 2.99
C HIS A 181 -1.91 10.74 3.55
N ALA A 182 -1.73 10.60 4.86
CA ALA A 182 -2.07 9.36 5.55
C ALA A 182 -3.52 9.49 6.01
N VAL A 183 -4.35 8.49 5.68
CA VAL A 183 -5.69 8.36 6.24
C VAL A 183 -5.67 7.23 7.26
N TRP A 184 -6.24 7.45 8.45
CA TRP A 184 -6.39 6.38 9.44
C TRP A 184 -7.72 6.36 10.18
N CYS A 185 -8.11 5.19 10.66
CA CYS A 185 -9.32 5.00 11.46
C CYS A 185 -8.99 5.04 12.96
N LEU A 186 -9.69 5.87 13.74
CA LEU A 186 -9.70 5.79 15.21
C LEU A 186 -11.08 5.36 15.73
N PRO A 187 -11.15 4.65 16.89
CA PRO A 187 -12.41 4.42 17.57
C PRO A 187 -13.04 5.76 17.95
N ALA A 188 -14.28 5.96 17.53
CA ALA A 188 -15.11 7.09 17.93
C ALA A 188 -16.11 6.66 19.00
N ARG A 189 -16.54 7.61 19.84
CA ARG A 189 -17.66 7.38 20.75
C ARG A 189 -18.89 6.94 19.96
N PRO A 190 -19.68 5.97 20.45
CA PRO A 190 -20.90 5.58 19.77
C PRO A 190 -21.82 6.77 19.51
N ARG A 191 -22.33 6.90 18.29
CA ARG A 191 -23.43 7.83 18.03
C ARG A 191 -24.61 7.44 18.94
N LEU A 192 -25.23 8.43 19.58
CA LEU A 192 -26.46 8.23 20.35
C LEU A 192 -27.47 7.46 19.47
N GLY A 193 -27.74 6.20 19.83
CA GLY A 193 -28.61 5.29 19.07
C GLY A 193 -27.99 3.97 18.60
N ALA A 194 -26.66 3.77 18.72
CA ALA A 194 -26.01 2.51 18.35
C ALA A 194 -24.96 2.02 19.38
N PRO A 195 -25.37 1.72 20.63
CA PRO A 195 -24.47 1.13 21.62
C PRO A 195 -24.05 -0.28 21.20
N GLY A 196 -22.73 -0.52 21.08
CA GLY A 196 -22.14 -1.83 20.74
C GLY A 196 -21.53 -1.96 19.35
N ALA A 197 -21.71 -0.99 18.45
CA ALA A 197 -21.00 -0.96 17.16
C ALA A 197 -19.58 -0.41 17.33
N LEU A 198 -18.59 -0.99 16.64
CA LEU A 198 -17.29 -0.36 16.45
C LEU A 198 -17.50 0.86 15.54
N HIS A 199 -17.46 2.05 16.12
CA HIS A 199 -17.51 3.30 15.36
C HIS A 199 -16.07 3.69 15.04
N GLN A 200 -15.71 3.77 13.76
CA GLN A 200 -14.42 4.28 13.31
C GLN A 200 -14.62 5.63 12.62
N VAL A 201 -13.72 6.58 12.85
CA VAL A 201 -13.65 7.84 12.10
C VAL A 201 -12.35 7.87 11.33
N ALA A 202 -12.45 8.09 10.02
CA ALA A 202 -11.30 8.35 9.17
C ALA A 202 -10.77 9.77 9.45
N LEU A 203 -9.50 9.86 9.82
CA LEU A 203 -8.72 11.08 9.96
C LEU A 203 -7.70 11.12 8.84
N SER A 204 -7.34 12.32 8.37
CA SER A 204 -6.26 12.50 7.41
C SER A 204 -5.30 13.56 7.92
N THR A 205 -3.99 13.34 7.75
CA THR A 205 -2.99 14.41 7.91
C THR A 205 -2.23 14.61 6.64
N THR A 206 -1.83 15.86 6.41
CA THR A 206 -0.95 16.25 5.32
C THR A 206 0.42 16.49 5.90
N PHE A 207 1.42 15.71 5.49
CA PHE A 207 2.81 16.03 5.85
C PHE A 207 3.28 17.19 4.99
N THR A 208 3.50 18.33 5.63
CA THR A 208 4.23 19.47 5.07
C THR A 208 5.57 19.59 5.77
N ARG A 209 6.53 20.25 5.10
CA ARG A 209 7.85 20.56 5.62
C ARG A 209 7.83 21.19 7.01
#